data_AF-A0A497KQT7-F1
#
_entry.id   AF-A0A497KQT7-F1
#
_cell.length_a   1.000
_cell.length_b   1.000
_cell.length_c   1.000
_cell.angle_alpha   90.00
_cell.angle_beta   90.00
_cell.angle_gamma   90.00
#
_symmetry.space_group_name_H-M   'P 1'
#
loop_
_entity.id
_entity.type
_entity.pdbx_description
1 polymer ?
#
loop_
_entity_poly.entity_id
_entity_poly.type
_entity_poly.pdbx_seq_one_letter_code
_entity_poly.pdbx_strand_id
1 'polypeptide(L)' 'MVEKHRHCVVCGISVSPDKEPPVCSKKCEFILKKRMRREKIMWSILPLPLLIMFIIFMLMGHL' A
#
# COMPACT_ATOMS: atom_id res chain seq x y z
N MET A 1 -22.32 6.99 25.97
CA MET A 1 -21.09 6.29 25.52
C MET A 1 -21.09 6.29 24.00
N VAL A 2 -20.09 6.88 23.34
CA VAL A 2 -19.98 6.80 21.87
C VAL A 2 -19.39 5.43 21.55
N GLU A 3 -20.16 4.57 20.91
CA GLU A 3 -19.69 3.26 20.47
C GLU A 3 -18.53 3.45 19.48
N LYS A 4 -17.39 2.81 19.77
CA LYS A 4 -16.23 2.86 18.88
C LYS A 4 -16.60 2.16 17.57
N HIS A 5 -16.67 2.91 16.50
CA HIS A 5 -16.84 2.39 15.15
C HIS A 5 -15.59 2.73 14.33
N ARG A 6 -15.27 1.88 13.35
CA ARG A 6 -14.29 2.21 12.30
C ARG A 6 -15.04 2.52 11.01
N HIS A 7 -14.36 3.15 10.06
CA HIS A 7 -14.89 3.37 8.72
C HIS A 7 -14.21 2.44 7.73
N CYS A 8 -14.96 1.97 6.74
CA CYS A 8 -14.43 1.19 5.63
C CYS A 8 -13.35 2.01 4.90
N VAL A 9 -12.12 1.49 4.81
CA VAL A 9 -10.99 2.21 4.17
C VAL A 9 -11.16 2.44 2.66
N VAL A 10 -12.19 1.83 2.07
CA VAL A 10 -12.50 1.97 0.63
C VAL A 10 -13.65 2.93 0.37
N CYS A 11 -14.71 2.94 1.19
CA CYS A 11 -15.93 3.70 0.91
C CYS A 11 -16.49 4.51 2.08
N GLY A 12 -15.87 4.47 3.27
CA GLY A 12 -16.25 5.30 4.42
C GLY A 12 -17.42 4.80 5.26
N ILE A 13 -18.13 3.73 4.87
CA ILE A 13 -19.25 3.18 5.65
C ILE A 13 -18.77 2.69 7.03
N SER A 14 -19.57 2.90 8.08
CA SER A 14 -19.31 2.40 9.43
C SER A 14 -19.20 0.86 9.47
N VAL A 15 -18.15 0.35 10.10
CA VAL A 15 -17.87 -1.07 10.31
C VAL A 15 -17.51 -1.35 11.76
N SER A 16 -17.70 -2.60 12.20
CA SER A 16 -17.31 -3.06 13.54
C SER A 16 -15.83 -2.74 13.79
N PRO A 17 -15.46 -2.28 15.00
CA PRO A 17 -14.08 -1.95 15.34
C PRO A 17 -13.14 -3.17 15.25
N ASP A 18 -13.67 -4.39 15.37
CA ASP A 18 -12.93 -5.66 15.36
C ASP A 18 -12.56 -6.14 13.95
N LYS A 19 -13.07 -5.50 12.89
CA LYS A 19 -12.75 -5.88 11.51
C LYS A 19 -11.39 -5.30 11.10
N GLU A 20 -10.43 -6.18 10.84
CA GLU A 20 -9.11 -5.84 10.27
C GLU A 20 -8.80 -6.68 9.02
N PRO A 21 -8.66 -6.07 7.83
CA PRO A 21 -8.81 -4.64 7.55
C PRO A 21 -10.27 -4.18 7.68
N PRO A 22 -10.52 -2.92 8.08
CA PRO A 22 -11.88 -2.39 8.21
C PRO A 22 -12.50 -2.23 6.81
N VAL A 23 -13.21 -3.27 6.35
CA VAL A 23 -13.91 -3.31 5.06
C VAL A 23 -15.37 -3.74 5.24
N CYS A 24 -16.28 -3.12 4.47
CA CYS A 24 -17.72 -3.37 4.62
C CYS A 24 -18.25 -4.54 3.77
N SER A 25 -17.57 -4.92 2.68
CA SER A 25 -18.04 -5.93 1.72
C SER A 25 -16.91 -6.57 0.93
N LYS A 26 -17.18 -7.74 0.31
CA LYS A 26 -16.25 -8.44 -0.60
C LYS A 26 -15.77 -7.56 -1.76
N LYS A 27 -16.64 -6.64 -2.25
CA LYS A 27 -16.27 -5.66 -3.28
C LYS A 27 -15.17 -4.73 -2.79
N CYS A 28 -15.30 -4.18 -1.58
CA CYS A 28 -14.30 -3.31 -0.99
C CYS A 28 -13.00 -4.07 -0.69
N GLU A 29 -13.09 -5.32 -0.22
CA GLU A 29 -11.92 -6.17 -0.04
C GLU A 29 -11.15 -6.40 -1.35
N PHE A 30 -11.85 -6.68 -2.45
CA PHE A 30 -11.23 -6.83 -3.76
C PHE A 30 -10.52 -5.55 -4.23
N ILE A 31 -11.14 -4.39 -4.05
CA ILE A 31 -10.55 -3.09 -4.39
C ILE A 31 -9.30 -2.83 -3.55
N LEU A 32 -9.38 -3.08 -2.24
CA LEU A 32 -8.25 -2.92 -1.33
C LEU A 32 -7.10 -3.86 -1.69
N LYS A 33 -7.39 -5.12 -1.99
CA LYS A 33 -6.39 -6.11 -2.43
C LYS A 33 -5.73 -5.71 -3.75
N LYS A 34 -6.50 -5.16 -4.70
CA LYS A 34 -5.98 -4.63 -5.97
C LYS A 34 -5.07 -3.42 -5.74
N ARG A 35 -5.43 -2.51 -4.84
CA ARG A 35 -4.60 -1.37 -4.43
C ARG A 35 -3.30 -1.85 -3.79
N MET A 36 -3.38 -2.71 -2.78
CA MET A 36 -2.21 -3.27 -2.10
C MET A 36 -1.26 -4.00 -3.04
N ARG A 37 -1.77 -4.71 -4.05
CA ARG A 37 -0.91 -5.34 -5.07
C ARG A 37 -0.16 -4.31 -5.90
N ARG A 38 -0.82 -3.24 -6.33
CA ARG A 38 -0.17 -2.15 -7.08
C ARG A 38 0.87 -1.44 -6.22
N GLU A 39 0.54 -1.14 -4.97
CA GLU A 39 1.47 -0.52 -4.03
C GLU A 39 2.70 -1.41 -3.84
N LYS A 40 2.54 -2.71 -3.56
CA LYS A 40 3.68 -3.63 -3.45
C LYS A 40 4.58 -3.59 -4.69
N ILE A 41 4.01 -3.62 -5.89
CA ILE A 41 4.79 -3.54 -7.13
C ILE A 41 5.54 -2.21 -7.23
N MET A 42 4.86 -1.09 -6.94
CA MET A 42 5.48 0.23 -6.99
C MET A 42 6.62 0.36 -5.97
N TRP A 43 6.40 -0.09 -4.73
CA TRP A 43 7.42 -0.11 -3.68
C TRP A 43 8.60 -1.02 -4.02
N SER A 44 8.38 -2.11 -4.75
CA SER A 44 9.48 -2.97 -5.22
C SER A 44 10.28 -2.37 -6.38
N ILE A 45 9.66 -1.53 -7.23
CA ILE A 45 10.33 -0.93 -8.40
C ILE A 45 10.99 0.41 -8.06
N LEU A 46 10.45 1.16 -7.10
CA LEU A 46 10.95 2.47 -6.68
C LEU A 46 12.47 2.54 -6.39
N PRO A 47 13.13 1.54 -5.77
CA PRO A 47 14.57 1.61 -5.50
C PRO A 47 15.46 1.31 -6.72
N LEU A 48 14.94 0.73 -7.81
CA LEU A 48 15.75 0.39 -9.00
C LEU A 48 16.54 1.57 -9.58
N PRO A 49 15.94 2.75 -9.88
CA PRO A 49 16.70 3.87 -10.45
C PRO A 49 17.82 4.33 -9.52
N LEU A 50 17.61 4.27 -8.21
CA LEU A 50 18.61 4.65 -7.21
C LEU A 50 19.78 3.66 -7.19
N LEU A 51 19.49 2.36 -7.28
CA LEU A 51 20.50 1.30 -7.44
C LEU A 51 21.32 1.48 -8.74
N ILE A 52 20.64 1.74 -9.87
CA ILE A 52 21.31 1.95 -11.16
C ILE A 52 22.22 3.18 -11.11
N MET A 53 21.74 4.28 -10.54
CA MET A 53 22.54 5.50 -10.39
C MET A 53 23.78 5.27 -9.51
N PHE A 54 23.62 4.50 -8.43
CA PHE A 54 24.74 4.11 -7.56
C PHE A 54 25.80 3.28 -8.30
N ILE A 55 25.38 2.31 -9.11
CA ILE A 55 26.30 1.50 -9.93
C ILE A 55 27.05 2.36 -10.95
N ILE A 56 26.36 3.26 -11.64
CA ILE A 56 27.00 4.19 -12.61
C ILE A 56 28.02 5.08 -11.90
N PHE A 57 27.68 5.62 -10.73
CA PHE A 57 28.60 6.44 -9.94
C PHE A 57 29.85 5.66 -9.53
N MET A 58 29.71 4.41 -9.08
CA MET A 58 30.85 3.55 -8.75
C MET A 58 31.73 3.26 -9.96
N LEU A 59 31.13 3.04 -11.15
CA LEU A 59 31.88 2.77 -12.37
C LEU A 59 32.64 4.01 -12.87
N MET A 60 32.04 5.21 -12.81
CA MET A 60 32.71 6.45 -13.19
C MET A 60 33.79 6.88 -12.18
N GLY A 61 33.62 6.59 -10.88
CA GLY A 61 34.62 6.92 -9.87
C GLY A 61 35.84 5.98 -9.84
N HIS A 62 35.81 4.88 -10.59
CA HIS A 62 36.87 3.88 -10.67
C HIS A 62 37.62 3.88 -12.02
N LEU A 63 37.34 4.88 -12.88
CA LEU A 63 38.00 5.18 -14.15
C LEU A 63 38.74 6.52 -14.02
#